data_AF-A0A233HSI8-F1
#
_entry.id   AF-A0A233HSI8-F1
#
_cell.length_a   1.000
_cell.length_b   1.000
_cell.length_c   1.000
_cell.angle_alpha   90.00
_cell.angle_beta   90.00
_cell.angle_gamma   90.00
#
_symmetry.space_group_name_H-M   'P 1'
#
loop_
_entity.id
_entity.type
_entity.pdbx_description
1 polymer ?
#
loop_
_entity_poly.entity_id
_entity_poly.type
_entity_poly.pdbx_seq_one_letter_code
_entity_poly.pdbx_strand_id
1 'polypeptide(L)'
;MQEEFMLRAYSQNHYSNKEDFLAAILPFIGEGLLLDLHSKMIDKYGMPKLGTSRVSYVSKKVVFKVPISQDGFKYNDFELSLLSSNIEGGAVYGHTRLAKPMGIDVIAMEIIERAEIEDIESRLGSVPDWIYEIDMGQVGFNSKGVLKAYDYADILDRLY
;
A
#
# COMPACT_ATOMS: atom_id res chain seq x y z
N MET A 1 18.20 4.44 -14.22
CA MET A 1 17.81 4.56 -12.79
C MET A 1 16.30 4.67 -12.64
N GLN A 2 15.63 5.70 -13.20
CA GLN A 2 14.17 5.82 -13.15
C GLN A 2 13.43 4.68 -13.89
N GLU A 3 13.84 4.35 -15.12
CA GLU A 3 13.26 3.21 -15.86
C GLU A 3 13.48 1.86 -15.15
N GLU A 4 14.65 1.67 -14.54
CA GLU A 4 14.95 0.45 -13.79
C GLU A 4 14.07 0.32 -12.55
N PHE A 5 13.88 1.40 -11.80
CA PHE A 5 12.96 1.42 -10.66
C PHE A 5 11.54 1.06 -11.11
N MET A 6 11.06 1.65 -12.21
CA MET A 6 9.74 1.37 -12.75
C MET A 6 9.60 -0.09 -13.21
N LEU A 7 10.61 -0.64 -13.89
CA LEU A 7 10.64 -2.06 -14.27
C LEU A 7 10.59 -2.96 -13.03
N ARG A 8 11.34 -2.63 -11.98
CA ARG A 8 11.30 -3.37 -10.70
C ARG A 8 9.94 -3.28 -10.03
N ALA A 9 9.31 -2.10 -10.01
CA ALA A 9 7.97 -1.92 -9.47
C ALA A 9 6.92 -2.74 -10.26
N TYR A 10 6.96 -2.72 -11.60
CA TYR A 10 6.04 -3.52 -12.41
C TYR A 10 6.29 -5.03 -12.30
N SER A 11 7.54 -5.44 -12.11
CA SER A 11 7.92 -6.85 -11.96
C SER A 11 7.93 -7.34 -10.50
N GLN A 12 7.54 -6.48 -9.54
CA GLN A 12 7.59 -6.75 -8.10
C GLN A 12 8.96 -7.28 -7.62
N ASN A 13 10.04 -6.81 -8.23
CA ASN A 13 11.40 -7.19 -7.90
C ASN A 13 11.97 -6.26 -6.83
N HIS A 14 12.01 -6.75 -5.58
CA HIS A 14 12.52 -5.99 -4.45
C HIS A 14 14.02 -5.71 -4.55
N TYR A 15 14.44 -4.59 -3.95
CA TYR A 15 15.84 -4.33 -3.68
C TYR A 15 16.34 -5.23 -2.55
N SER A 16 17.55 -5.73 -2.69
CA SER A 16 18.15 -6.67 -1.73
C SER A 16 18.75 -5.97 -0.51
N ASN A 17 19.01 -4.66 -0.60
CA ASN A 17 19.57 -3.86 0.50
C ASN A 17 19.03 -2.43 0.49
N LYS A 18 19.29 -1.73 1.59
CA LYS A 18 18.81 -0.39 1.88
C LYS A 18 19.47 0.65 0.99
N GLU A 19 20.77 0.54 0.80
CA GLU A 19 21.60 1.50 0.06
C GLU A 19 21.15 1.61 -1.39
N ASP A 20 20.93 0.48 -2.06
CA ASP A 20 20.49 0.42 -3.46
C ASP A 20 19.09 1.01 -3.62
N PHE A 21 18.16 0.71 -2.69
CA PHE A 21 16.83 1.29 -2.72
C PHE A 21 16.85 2.81 -2.52
N LEU A 22 17.59 3.29 -1.52
CA LEU A 22 17.69 4.73 -1.25
C LEU A 22 18.34 5.47 -2.43
N ALA A 23 19.40 4.90 -3.01
CA ALA A 23 20.02 5.44 -4.22
C ALA A 23 19.04 5.47 -5.40
N ALA A 24 18.19 4.45 -5.54
CA ALA A 24 17.21 4.38 -6.62
C ALA A 24 16.09 5.41 -6.50
N ILE A 25 15.61 5.73 -5.28
CA ILE A 25 14.56 6.72 -5.07
C ILE A 25 15.10 8.17 -5.00
N LEU A 26 16.39 8.35 -4.70
CA LEU A 26 17.02 9.66 -4.55
C LEU A 26 16.75 10.64 -5.71
N PRO A 27 16.79 10.25 -7.01
CA PRO A 27 16.48 11.16 -8.11
C PRO A 27 15.04 11.67 -8.13
N PHE A 28 14.10 10.94 -7.50
CA PHE A 28 12.68 11.28 -7.50
C PHE A 28 12.30 12.23 -6.36
N ILE A 29 12.94 12.05 -5.19
CA ILE A 29 12.57 12.77 -3.97
C ILE A 29 13.63 13.78 -3.51
N GLY A 30 14.83 13.73 -4.09
CA GLY A 30 15.98 14.51 -3.65
C GLY A 30 16.50 14.11 -2.27
N GLU A 31 17.51 14.81 -1.79
CA GLU A 31 17.94 14.72 -0.40
C GLU A 31 16.92 15.43 0.52
N GLY A 32 16.78 14.94 1.75
CA GLY A 32 15.98 15.61 2.78
C GLY A 32 15.08 14.66 3.58
N LEU A 33 14.06 15.23 4.22
CA LEU A 33 13.24 14.54 5.22
C LEU A 33 12.53 13.29 4.68
N LEU A 34 12.15 13.27 3.40
CA LEU A 34 11.49 12.11 2.81
C LEU A 34 12.47 10.93 2.64
N LEU A 35 13.70 11.19 2.21
CA LEU A 35 14.75 10.17 2.14
C LEU A 35 15.10 9.63 3.53
N ASP A 36 15.21 10.54 4.52
CA ASP A 36 15.42 10.16 5.93
C ASP A 36 14.27 9.31 6.48
N LEU A 37 13.03 9.64 6.11
CA LEU A 37 11.87 8.86 6.49
C LEU A 37 11.96 7.44 5.91
N HIS A 38 12.24 7.28 4.62
CA HIS A 38 12.44 5.96 4.01
C HIS A 38 13.54 5.17 4.71
N SER A 39 14.68 5.80 4.99
CA SER A 39 15.78 5.19 5.72
C SER A 39 15.34 4.65 7.08
N LYS A 40 14.62 5.45 7.88
CA LYS A 40 14.10 5.03 9.20
C LYS A 40 12.99 3.99 9.12
N MET A 41 12.15 4.05 8.10
CA MET A 41 11.09 3.06 7.87
C MET A 41 11.70 1.69 7.54
N ILE A 42 12.77 1.67 6.73
CA ILE A 42 13.52 0.43 6.42
C ILE A 42 14.14 -0.16 7.68
N ASP A 43 14.82 0.67 8.49
CA ASP A 43 15.45 0.19 9.73
C ASP A 43 14.43 -0.41 10.72
N LYS A 44 13.19 0.08 10.68
CA LYS A 44 12.14 -0.33 11.61
C LYS A 44 11.27 -1.48 11.12
N TYR A 45 10.97 -1.52 9.82
CA TYR A 45 9.97 -2.41 9.23
C TYR A 45 10.51 -3.31 8.10
N GLY A 46 11.76 -3.14 7.71
CA GLY A 46 12.38 -3.88 6.62
C GLY A 46 12.18 -3.21 5.25
N MET A 47 12.65 -3.90 4.20
CA MET A 47 12.56 -3.41 2.83
C MET A 47 11.10 -3.23 2.40
N PRO A 48 10.79 -2.13 1.67
CA PRO A 48 9.42 -1.89 1.24
C PRO A 48 9.02 -2.76 0.05
N LYS A 49 7.72 -2.92 -0.14
CA LYS A 49 7.16 -3.37 -1.42
C LYS A 49 7.00 -2.18 -2.36
N LEU A 50 7.21 -2.44 -3.65
CA LEU A 50 7.37 -1.39 -4.64
C LEU A 50 6.06 -1.11 -5.38
N GLY A 51 5.65 0.14 -5.34
CA GLY A 51 4.71 0.73 -6.27
C GLY A 51 5.40 1.75 -7.18
N THR A 52 4.64 2.31 -8.12
CA THR A 52 5.17 3.23 -9.15
C THR A 52 5.37 4.66 -8.66
N SER A 53 4.60 5.09 -7.66
CA SER A 53 4.62 6.45 -7.10
C SER A 53 4.68 6.48 -5.56
N ARG A 54 4.40 5.34 -4.93
CA ARG A 54 4.41 5.12 -3.49
C ARG A 54 4.98 3.72 -3.24
N VAL A 55 5.51 3.49 -2.05
CA VAL A 55 5.97 2.17 -1.59
C VAL A 55 5.28 1.81 -0.29
N SER A 56 5.15 0.52 0.00
CA SER A 56 4.49 0.05 1.22
C SER A 56 5.47 -0.54 2.23
N TYR A 57 5.30 -0.15 3.49
CA TYR A 57 5.99 -0.72 4.65
C TYR A 57 5.00 -1.43 5.54
N VAL A 58 5.25 -2.70 5.81
CA VAL A 58 4.37 -3.55 6.62
C VAL A 58 4.82 -3.50 8.07
N SER A 59 3.97 -3.00 8.95
CA SER A 59 4.15 -3.17 10.40
C SER A 59 3.29 -4.32 10.92
N LYS A 60 3.39 -4.61 12.22
CA LYS A 60 2.50 -5.60 12.87
C LYS A 60 1.02 -5.17 12.96
N LYS A 61 0.70 -3.90 12.70
CA LYS A 61 -0.65 -3.34 12.93
C LYS A 61 -1.28 -2.69 11.71
N VAL A 62 -0.46 -2.10 10.85
CA VAL A 62 -0.88 -1.31 9.69
C VAL A 62 0.15 -1.45 8.56
N VAL A 63 -0.29 -1.17 7.34
CA VAL A 63 0.55 -0.93 6.17
C VAL A 63 0.69 0.57 5.97
N PHE A 64 1.92 1.07 5.86
CA PHE A 64 2.19 2.47 5.55
C PHE A 64 2.48 2.64 4.06
N LYS A 65 1.73 3.49 3.36
CA LYS A 65 2.05 3.91 1.98
C LYS A 65 2.82 5.22 2.02
N VAL A 66 4.11 5.16 1.70
CA VAL A 66 5.02 6.31 1.75
C VAL A 66 5.30 6.77 0.31
N PRO A 67 5.13 8.06 0.00
CA PRO A 67 5.35 8.57 -1.35
C PRO A 67 6.84 8.53 -1.73
N ILE A 68 7.12 8.20 -2.99
CA ILE A 68 8.47 8.29 -3.59
C ILE A 68 8.49 9.29 -4.76
N SER A 69 7.41 10.06 -4.95
CA SER A 69 7.30 11.10 -5.96
C SER A 69 6.21 12.10 -5.59
N GLN A 70 6.15 13.22 -6.32
CA GLN A 70 5.08 14.21 -6.18
C GLN A 70 3.70 13.61 -6.48
N ASP A 71 3.59 12.68 -7.43
CA ASP A 71 2.33 12.00 -7.70
C ASP A 71 1.94 11.07 -6.55
N GLY A 72 2.91 10.49 -5.84
CA GLY A 72 2.66 9.74 -4.61
C GLY A 72 1.92 10.55 -3.55
N PHE A 73 2.26 11.83 -3.39
CA PHE A 73 1.53 12.73 -2.49
C PHE A 73 0.10 12.99 -2.98
N LYS A 74 -0.08 13.27 -4.27
CA LYS A 74 -1.41 13.47 -4.86
C LYS A 74 -2.31 12.25 -4.69
N TYR A 75 -1.76 11.04 -4.83
CA TYR A 75 -2.52 9.80 -4.61
C TYR A 75 -2.90 9.61 -3.14
N ASN A 76 -2.04 9.98 -2.20
CA ASN A 76 -2.38 9.97 -0.79
C ASN A 76 -3.55 10.94 -0.49
N ASP A 77 -3.50 12.16 -1.03
CA ASP A 77 -4.57 13.16 -0.85
C ASP A 77 -5.89 12.69 -1.46
N PHE A 78 -5.85 12.12 -2.67
CA PHE A 78 -7.01 11.56 -3.33
C PHE A 78 -7.63 10.42 -2.51
N GLU A 79 -6.82 9.47 -2.05
CA GLU A 79 -7.28 8.34 -1.24
C GLU A 79 -7.95 8.80 0.07
N LEU A 80 -7.41 9.83 0.72
CA LEU A 80 -8.03 10.41 1.91
C LEU A 80 -9.38 11.07 1.62
N SER A 81 -9.53 11.68 0.43
CA SER A 81 -10.81 12.29 0.03
C SER A 81 -11.92 11.24 -0.11
N LEU A 82 -11.59 10.04 -0.58
CA LEU A 82 -12.54 8.92 -0.73
C LEU A 82 -12.99 8.32 0.62
N LEU A 83 -12.20 8.49 1.69
CA LEU A 83 -12.61 8.03 3.03
C LEU A 83 -13.73 8.86 3.65
N SER A 84 -13.98 10.06 3.10
CA SER A 84 -15.05 10.95 3.56
C SER A 84 -16.39 10.70 2.85
N SER A 85 -16.40 9.91 1.77
CA SER A 85 -17.62 9.52 1.07
C SER A 85 -18.14 8.19 1.62
N ASN A 86 -19.23 8.24 2.39
CA ASN A 86 -20.03 7.05 2.70
C ASN A 86 -20.64 6.53 1.39
N ILE A 87 -20.15 5.41 0.87
CA ILE A 87 -20.81 4.71 -0.23
C ILE A 87 -21.79 3.72 0.41
N GLU A 88 -23.06 4.11 0.51
CA GLU A 88 -24.13 3.17 0.89
C GLU A 88 -24.23 2.06 -0.17
N GLY A 89 -24.09 0.80 0.26
CA GLY A 89 -24.21 -0.37 -0.62
C GLY A 89 -22.99 -0.67 -1.50
N GLY A 90 -21.90 0.09 -1.39
CA GLY A 90 -20.67 -0.13 -2.17
C GLY A 90 -19.61 -0.98 -1.47
N ALA A 91 -18.48 -1.16 -2.13
CA ALA A 91 -17.34 -1.89 -1.60
C ALA A 91 -16.89 -1.39 -0.22
N VAL A 92 -16.60 -2.33 0.68
CA VAL A 92 -16.13 -2.01 2.03
C VAL A 92 -14.61 -1.91 2.02
N TYR A 93 -14.07 -0.70 2.00
CA TYR A 93 -12.62 -0.52 2.02
C TYR A 93 -12.01 -0.76 3.42
N GLY A 94 -10.75 -1.18 3.40
CA GLY A 94 -9.87 -1.18 4.56
C GLY A 94 -9.86 0.19 5.22
N HIS A 95 -9.90 0.20 6.55
CA HIS A 95 -9.79 1.42 7.33
C HIS A 95 -8.44 2.08 7.07
N THR A 96 -8.49 3.31 6.58
CA THR A 96 -7.32 4.10 6.22
C THR A 96 -7.34 5.40 7.02
N ARG A 97 -6.15 5.92 7.35
CA ARG A 97 -5.99 7.19 8.05
C ARG A 97 -4.70 7.90 7.65
N LEU A 98 -4.72 9.23 7.76
CA LEU A 98 -3.52 10.04 7.64
C LEU A 98 -2.61 9.86 8.86
N ALA A 99 -1.33 9.65 8.62
CA ALA A 99 -0.25 9.68 9.61
C ALA A 99 0.80 10.71 9.18
N LYS A 100 1.45 11.36 10.15
CA LYS A 100 2.44 12.42 9.89
C LYS A 100 3.83 12.13 10.49
N PRO A 101 4.48 11.00 10.18
CA PRO A 101 5.84 10.75 10.66
C PRO A 101 6.78 11.83 10.14
N MET A 102 7.54 12.46 11.04
CA MET A 102 8.44 13.58 10.69
C MET A 102 7.73 14.75 9.98
N GLY A 103 6.43 14.92 10.19
CA GLY A 103 5.63 15.96 9.53
C GLY A 103 5.27 15.67 8.07
N ILE A 104 5.60 14.48 7.55
CA ILE A 104 5.32 14.07 6.16
C ILE A 104 3.99 13.32 6.11
N ASP A 105 3.12 13.70 5.19
CA ASP A 105 1.82 13.05 5.00
C ASP A 105 1.97 11.65 4.38
N VAL A 106 1.62 10.64 5.17
CA VAL A 106 1.71 9.21 4.87
C VAL A 106 0.37 8.56 5.15
N ILE A 107 0.00 7.58 4.34
CA ILE A 107 -1.21 6.79 4.55
C ILE A 107 -0.90 5.59 5.43
N ALA A 108 -1.69 5.38 6.48
CA ALA A 108 -1.68 4.15 7.26
C ALA A 108 -3.00 3.41 7.07
N MET A 109 -2.92 2.18 6.57
CA MET A 109 -4.08 1.33 6.27
C MET A 109 -4.10 0.10 7.17
N GLU A 110 -5.29 -0.37 7.54
CA GLU A 110 -5.43 -1.64 8.26
C GLU A 110 -4.87 -2.81 7.46
N ILE A 111 -4.41 -3.85 8.17
CA ILE A 111 -3.93 -5.09 7.56
C ILE A 111 -5.11 -5.95 7.13
N ILE A 112 -5.09 -6.36 5.87
CA ILE A 112 -6.05 -7.22 5.20
C ILE A 112 -5.29 -8.45 4.68
N GLU A 113 -5.71 -9.62 5.15
CA GLU A 113 -5.26 -10.91 4.65
C GLU A 113 -5.92 -11.16 3.29
N ARG A 114 -5.14 -11.11 2.21
CA ARG A 114 -5.63 -11.41 0.85
C ARG A 114 -6.41 -12.72 0.84
N ALA A 115 -7.55 -12.72 0.18
CA ALA A 115 -8.37 -13.91 -0.02
C ALA A 115 -8.64 -14.12 -1.51
N GLU A 116 -8.50 -15.35 -1.99
CA GLU A 116 -8.95 -15.72 -3.33
C GLU A 116 -10.47 -15.97 -3.32
N ILE A 117 -11.09 -16.09 -4.50
CA ILE A 117 -12.54 -16.27 -4.63
C ILE A 117 -13.02 -17.51 -3.86
N GLU A 118 -12.26 -18.60 -3.92
CA GLU A 118 -12.54 -19.85 -3.23
C GLU A 118 -12.50 -19.68 -1.70
N ASP A 119 -11.56 -18.88 -1.17
CA ASP A 119 -11.48 -18.57 0.26
C ASP A 119 -12.69 -17.74 0.72
N ILE A 120 -13.12 -16.80 -0.13
CA ILE A 120 -14.28 -15.94 0.15
C ILE A 120 -15.55 -16.77 0.18
N GLU A 121 -15.79 -17.60 -0.83
CA GLU A 121 -16.95 -18.50 -0.88
C GLU A 121 -16.93 -19.48 0.30
N SER A 122 -15.77 -20.04 0.65
CA SER A 122 -15.63 -20.96 1.78
C SER A 122 -15.96 -20.29 3.13
N ARG A 123 -15.51 -19.04 3.35
CA ARG A 123 -15.73 -18.33 4.63
C ARG A 123 -17.11 -17.68 4.73
N LEU A 124 -17.70 -17.22 3.62
CA LEU A 124 -18.97 -16.47 3.61
C LEU A 124 -20.17 -17.28 3.10
N GLY A 125 -19.94 -18.40 2.41
CA GLY A 125 -20.98 -19.20 1.76
C GLY A 125 -21.45 -18.67 0.40
N SER A 126 -20.97 -17.49 -0.02
CA SER A 126 -21.20 -16.89 -1.34
C SER A 126 -20.15 -15.82 -1.62
N VAL A 127 -19.98 -15.44 -2.88
CA VAL A 127 -19.09 -14.36 -3.32
C VAL A 127 -19.90 -13.06 -3.51
N PRO A 128 -19.68 -12.01 -2.69
CA PRO A 128 -20.36 -10.72 -2.88
C PRO A 128 -20.05 -10.05 -4.24
N ASP A 129 -21.09 -9.54 -4.90
CA ASP A 129 -20.96 -8.93 -6.24
C ASP A 129 -19.99 -7.74 -6.29
N TRP A 130 -19.91 -6.94 -5.23
CA TRP A 130 -19.04 -5.75 -5.18
C TRP A 130 -17.55 -6.09 -5.36
N ILE A 131 -17.14 -7.33 -5.13
CA ILE A 131 -15.75 -7.76 -5.35
C ILE A 131 -15.36 -7.61 -6.82
N TYR A 132 -16.29 -7.83 -7.75
CA TYR A 132 -16.03 -7.71 -9.18
C TYR A 132 -15.83 -6.27 -9.65
N GLU A 133 -16.18 -5.29 -8.80
CA GLU A 133 -15.91 -3.87 -9.02
C GLU A 133 -14.52 -3.44 -8.52
N ILE A 134 -13.81 -4.33 -7.81
CA ILE A 134 -12.48 -4.04 -7.27
C ILE A 134 -11.40 -4.40 -8.28
N ASP A 135 -10.69 -3.36 -8.73
CA ASP A 135 -9.54 -3.51 -9.62
C ASP A 135 -8.51 -4.51 -9.06
N MET A 136 -8.03 -5.39 -9.94
CA MET A 136 -7.02 -6.40 -9.65
C MET A 136 -7.37 -7.37 -8.51
N GLY A 137 -8.63 -7.46 -8.09
CA GLY A 137 -9.10 -8.41 -7.09
C GLY A 137 -8.48 -8.20 -5.70
N GLN A 138 -8.10 -6.97 -5.36
CA GLN A 138 -7.47 -6.66 -4.07
C GLN A 138 -8.49 -6.67 -2.92
N VAL A 139 -8.92 -7.88 -2.56
CA VAL A 139 -9.89 -8.14 -1.49
C VAL A 139 -9.35 -9.16 -0.48
N GLY A 140 -9.85 -9.09 0.74
CA GLY A 140 -9.41 -9.99 1.80
C GLY A 140 -10.06 -9.73 3.14
N PHE A 141 -9.67 -10.50 4.15
CA PHE A 141 -10.27 -10.43 5.48
C PHE A 141 -9.40 -9.60 6.43
N ASN A 142 -10.02 -8.71 7.19
CA ASN A 142 -9.33 -8.06 8.31
C ASN A 142 -9.24 -9.00 9.53
N SER A 143 -8.54 -8.55 10.57
CA SER A 143 -8.41 -9.31 11.84
C SER A 143 -9.73 -9.66 12.56
N LYS A 144 -10.85 -9.07 12.15
CA LYS A 144 -12.20 -9.36 12.67
C LYS A 144 -12.99 -10.32 11.77
N GLY A 145 -12.38 -10.83 10.71
CA GLY A 145 -13.05 -11.69 9.73
C GLY A 145 -14.00 -10.94 8.79
N VAL A 146 -13.88 -9.62 8.67
CA VAL A 146 -14.70 -8.82 7.75
C VAL A 146 -14.00 -8.74 6.40
N LEU A 147 -14.70 -9.12 5.33
CA LEU A 147 -14.21 -8.98 3.96
C LEU A 147 -14.15 -7.50 3.56
N LYS A 148 -13.01 -7.08 3.01
CA LYS A 148 -12.73 -5.71 2.63
C LYS A 148 -11.87 -5.62 1.37
N ALA A 149 -12.08 -4.55 0.60
CA ALA A 149 -11.16 -4.12 -0.44
C ALA A 149 -9.94 -3.43 0.17
N TYR A 150 -8.79 -3.56 -0.47
CA TYR A 150 -7.58 -2.82 -0.10
C TYR A 150 -6.81 -2.38 -1.35
N ASP A 151 -5.94 -1.40 -1.16
CA ASP A 151 -4.87 -1.05 -2.10
C ASP A 151 -3.68 -0.80 -1.20
N TYR A 152 -2.51 -1.39 -1.47
CA TYR A 152 -1.28 -1.11 -0.70
C TYR A 152 -0.24 -0.32 -1.49
N ALA A 153 -0.62 0.23 -2.64
CA ALA A 153 0.22 0.89 -3.63
C ALA A 153 1.19 -0.03 -4.41
N ASP A 154 1.37 -1.27 -3.97
CA ASP A 154 2.07 -2.34 -4.69
C ASP A 154 1.09 -3.26 -5.43
N ILE A 155 1.56 -3.83 -6.55
CA ILE A 155 0.81 -4.79 -7.37
C ILE A 155 1.13 -6.18 -6.84
N LEU A 156 0.52 -6.56 -5.71
CA LEU A 156 0.43 -7.93 -5.15
C LEU A 156 1.75 -8.71 -4.96
N ASP A 157 2.04 -9.08 -3.72
CA ASP A 157 1.90 -10.49 -3.30
C ASP A 157 2.02 -10.60 -1.78
N ARG A 158 1.05 -11.28 -1.16
CA ARG A 158 0.94 -11.72 0.24
C ARG A 158 1.62 -10.85 1.32
N LEU A 159 0.81 -10.31 2.22
CA LEU A 159 1.31 -10.20 3.60
C LEU A 159 1.47 -11.67 4.04
N TYR A 160 2.69 -12.11 4.34
CA TYR A 160 3.12 -13.49 4.67
C TYR A 160 3.64 -14.35 3.50
#